data_AF-A0A8S3JD85-F1
#
_entry.id   AF-A0A8S3JD85-F1
#
_cell.length_a   1.000
_cell.length_b   1.000
_cell.length_c   1.000
_cell.angle_alpha   90.00
_cell.angle_beta   90.00
_cell.angle_gamma   90.00
#
_symmetry.space_group_name_H-M   'P 1'
#
loop_
_entity.id
_entity.type
_entity.pdbx_description
1 polymer ?
#
loop_
_entity_poly.entity_id
_entity_poly.type
_entity_poly.pdbx_seq_one_letter_code
_entity_poly.pdbx_strand_id
1 'polypeptide(L)'
;MLQYIDYATHERELDMTVSRDFWRAQLNGYDLDNRLLLPVDRHRLSDNERSGRASIAEITFSEHLSESFLAYASSHNVTPFQLGLASFYTFLFKLSTGQHDLCVAGVNANRYRVELQDMIGMFVATLPYRIQLDPTASFEKLVQQVQDLCLSILEHSHYPLQQIIGSHHSPAFLETMFDFITIESDIEHVDLDGAMLEPVSLGKGDFVAKFDMMLTFFHKLSAGISFSLCCSQDLFD
;
A
#
# COMPACT_ATOMS: atom_id res chain seq x y z
N MET A 1 24.52 -20.51 -6.42
CA MET A 1 23.60 -19.77 -5.53
C MET A 1 22.87 -18.79 -6.41
N LEU A 2 21.53 -18.78 -6.39
CA LEU A 2 20.73 -17.80 -7.14
C LEU A 2 21.02 -16.39 -6.58
N GLN A 3 21.17 -15.39 -7.44
CA GLN A 3 21.43 -14.00 -7.07
C GLN A 3 20.38 -13.08 -7.68
N TYR A 4 20.28 -11.85 -7.18
CA TYR A 4 19.30 -10.87 -7.68
C TYR A 4 19.45 -10.57 -9.17
N ILE A 5 20.67 -10.63 -9.71
CA ILE A 5 20.92 -10.46 -11.15
C ILE A 5 20.30 -11.58 -11.99
N ASP A 6 20.25 -12.80 -11.46
CA ASP A 6 19.61 -13.94 -12.14
C ASP A 6 18.10 -13.73 -12.22
N TYR A 7 17.49 -13.27 -11.12
CA TYR A 7 16.08 -12.87 -11.07
C TYR A 7 15.78 -11.76 -12.10
N ALA A 8 16.56 -10.68 -12.10
CA ALA A 8 16.35 -9.54 -13.00
C ALA A 8 16.53 -9.91 -14.48
N THR A 9 17.42 -10.86 -14.77
CA THR A 9 17.63 -11.37 -16.13
C THR A 9 16.43 -12.22 -16.55
N HIS A 10 16.00 -13.14 -15.69
CA HIS A 10 14.82 -13.98 -15.95
C HIS A 10 13.55 -13.15 -16.15
N GLU A 11 13.33 -12.13 -15.31
CA GLU A 11 12.15 -11.26 -15.40
C GLU A 11 12.02 -10.57 -16.77
N ARG A 12 13.14 -10.19 -17.39
CA ARG A 12 13.16 -9.59 -18.74
C ARG A 12 12.79 -10.55 -19.86
N GLU A 13 12.99 -11.85 -19.65
CA GLU A 13 12.74 -12.90 -20.63
C GLU A 13 11.34 -13.51 -20.51
N LEU A 14 10.63 -13.24 -19.40
CA LEU A 14 9.28 -13.74 -19.18
C LEU A 14 8.29 -13.16 -20.19
N ASP A 15 7.42 -14.00 -20.72
CA ASP A 15 6.27 -13.55 -21.50
C ASP A 15 5.23 -12.90 -20.56
N MET A 16 5.13 -11.59 -20.66
CA MET A 16 4.23 -10.78 -19.85
C MET A 16 2.91 -10.44 -20.56
N THR A 17 2.59 -11.12 -21.68
CA THR A 17 1.39 -10.83 -22.48
C THR A 17 0.11 -10.94 -21.65
N VAL A 18 -0.03 -12.01 -20.85
CA VAL A 18 -1.22 -12.22 -20.01
C VAL A 18 -1.34 -11.11 -18.94
N SER A 19 -0.25 -10.80 -18.23
CA SER A 19 -0.24 -9.73 -17.22
C SER A 19 -0.51 -8.35 -17.82
N ARG A 20 0.05 -8.05 -19.00
CA ARG A 20 -0.25 -6.82 -19.74
C ARG A 20 -1.74 -6.69 -20.05
N ASP A 21 -2.35 -7.75 -20.57
CA ASP A 21 -3.74 -7.74 -20.98
C ASP A 21 -4.68 -7.66 -19.76
N PHE A 22 -4.32 -8.29 -18.65
CA PHE A 22 -4.96 -8.10 -17.35
C PHE A 22 -4.93 -6.64 -16.91
N TRP A 23 -3.74 -6.00 -16.85
CA TRP A 23 -3.63 -4.62 -16.37
C TRP A 23 -4.36 -3.62 -17.26
N ARG A 24 -4.38 -3.86 -18.58
CA ARG A 24 -5.20 -3.09 -19.52
C ARG A 24 -6.69 -3.21 -19.21
N ALA A 25 -7.17 -4.40 -18.89
CA ALA A 25 -8.56 -4.61 -18.50
C ALA A 25 -8.86 -3.98 -17.13
N GLN A 26 -7.97 -4.15 -16.16
CA GLN A 26 -8.14 -3.64 -14.78
C GLN A 26 -8.23 -2.12 -14.72
N LEU A 27 -7.46 -1.41 -15.54
CA LEU A 27 -7.47 0.05 -15.63
C LEU A 27 -8.33 0.58 -16.79
N ASN A 28 -9.11 -0.27 -17.46
CA ASN A 28 -9.90 0.15 -18.61
C ASN A 28 -10.92 1.25 -18.22
N GLY A 29 -10.86 2.39 -18.89
CA GLY A 29 -11.72 3.54 -18.61
C GLY A 29 -11.42 4.25 -17.29
N TYR A 30 -10.31 3.93 -16.62
CA TYR A 30 -9.79 4.80 -15.55
C TYR A 30 -9.16 6.02 -16.18
N ASP A 31 -9.53 7.20 -15.71
CA ASP A 31 -8.81 8.41 -16.04
C ASP A 31 -7.55 8.48 -15.17
N LEU A 32 -6.37 8.31 -15.77
CA LEU A 32 -5.09 8.37 -15.07
C LEU A 32 -4.77 9.80 -14.56
N ASP A 33 -5.45 10.81 -15.09
CA ASP A 33 -5.42 12.20 -14.61
C ASP A 33 -6.47 12.47 -13.51
N ASN A 34 -7.28 11.46 -13.12
CA ASN A 34 -8.27 11.58 -12.06
C ASN A 34 -7.60 11.86 -10.71
N ARG A 35 -7.76 13.09 -10.23
CA ARG A 35 -7.33 13.50 -8.90
C ARG A 35 -8.38 13.22 -7.86
N LEU A 36 -7.92 12.80 -6.69
CA LEU A 36 -8.79 12.69 -5.54
C LEU A 36 -9.07 14.09 -4.98
N LEU A 37 -10.34 14.47 -4.91
CA LEU A 37 -10.87 15.73 -4.39
C LEU A 37 -10.83 15.73 -2.86
N LEU A 38 -9.65 15.51 -2.30
CA LEU A 38 -9.41 15.55 -0.86
C LEU A 38 -9.62 16.98 -0.31
N PRO A 39 -10.08 17.11 0.94
CA PRO A 39 -10.22 18.40 1.61
C PRO A 39 -8.83 18.91 2.02
N VAL A 40 -8.09 19.46 1.05
CA VAL A 40 -6.74 20.01 1.25
C VAL A 40 -6.80 21.42 1.85
N ASP A 41 -5.87 21.73 2.75
CA ASP A 41 -5.73 23.04 3.39
C ASP A 41 -4.99 24.04 2.48
N ARG A 42 -4.20 23.53 1.53
CA ARG A 42 -3.38 24.32 0.62
C ARG A 42 -3.59 23.90 -0.83
N HIS A 43 -3.49 24.87 -1.74
CA HIS A 43 -3.43 24.58 -3.17
C HIS A 43 -2.10 23.95 -3.53
N ARG A 44 -2.14 22.89 -4.35
CA ARG A 44 -0.94 22.30 -4.92
C ARG A 44 -0.25 23.32 -5.83
N LEU A 45 1.00 23.66 -5.52
CA LEU A 45 1.77 24.66 -6.28
C LEU A 45 2.34 24.09 -7.59
N SER A 46 2.76 22.83 -7.57
CA SER A 46 3.31 22.13 -8.73
C SER A 46 3.07 20.63 -8.57
N ASP A 47 2.69 20.00 -9.68
CA ASP A 47 2.50 18.56 -9.77
C ASP A 47 3.81 17.78 -9.80
N ASN A 48 4.89 18.43 -10.24
CA ASN A 48 6.19 17.80 -10.44
C ASN A 48 7.17 18.09 -9.28
N GLU A 49 6.80 18.96 -8.33
CA GLU A 49 7.67 19.42 -7.25
C GLU A 49 6.99 19.16 -5.90
N ARG A 50 7.12 17.93 -5.39
CA ARG A 50 6.78 17.59 -4.00
C ARG A 50 7.97 17.91 -3.10
N SER A 51 7.75 18.66 -2.02
CA SER A 51 8.83 18.97 -1.06
C SER A 51 9.28 17.74 -0.26
N GLY A 52 8.43 16.70 -0.23
CA GLY A 52 8.64 15.49 0.56
C GLY A 52 8.37 15.68 2.05
N ARG A 53 8.07 16.88 2.52
CA ARG A 53 7.76 17.13 3.94
C ARG A 53 6.45 16.44 4.33
N ALA A 54 6.47 15.76 5.48
CA ALA A 54 5.33 15.00 5.98
C ALA A 54 4.86 15.46 7.36
N SER A 55 3.54 15.43 7.55
CA SER A 55 2.89 15.41 8.87
C SER A 55 2.39 13.99 9.13
N ILE A 56 2.54 13.51 10.36
CA ILE A 56 2.13 12.15 10.75
C ILE A 56 1.21 12.18 11.96
N ALA A 57 0.09 11.47 11.83
CA ALA A 57 -0.79 11.11 12.93
C ALA A 57 -0.74 9.60 13.16
N GLU A 58 -0.49 9.19 14.40
CA GLU A 58 -0.42 7.79 14.81
C GLU A 58 -1.57 7.50 15.78
N ILE A 59 -2.28 6.40 15.56
CA ILE A 59 -3.36 5.93 16.44
C ILE A 59 -3.15 4.44 16.72
N THR A 60 -3.17 4.09 18.00
CA THR A 60 -3.14 2.69 18.46
C THR A 60 -4.57 2.24 18.73
N PHE A 61 -4.95 1.08 18.19
CA PHE A 61 -6.23 0.47 18.52
C PHE A 61 -6.21 -0.01 19.97
N SER A 62 -7.35 0.01 20.64
CA SER A 62 -7.48 -0.76 21.87
C SER A 62 -7.25 -2.24 21.59
N GLU A 63 -6.89 -3.00 22.63
CA GLU A 63 -6.76 -4.45 22.55
C GLU A 63 -8.03 -5.09 21.96
N HIS A 64 -9.19 -4.73 22.50
CA HIS A 64 -10.47 -5.24 22.03
C HIS A 64 -10.75 -4.92 20.54
N LEU A 65 -10.39 -3.72 20.07
CA LEU A 65 -10.56 -3.36 18.66
C LEU A 65 -9.59 -4.13 17.76
N SER A 66 -8.35 -4.33 18.20
CA SER A 66 -7.36 -5.14 17.48
C SER A 66 -7.85 -6.58 17.32
N GLU A 67 -8.30 -7.21 18.41
CA GLU A 67 -8.85 -8.56 18.39
C GLU A 67 -10.07 -8.67 17.48
N SER A 68 -11.00 -7.70 17.58
CA SER A 68 -12.21 -7.69 16.77
C SER A 68 -11.92 -7.52 15.28
N PHE A 69 -10.93 -6.68 14.93
CA PHE A 69 -10.48 -6.49 13.55
C PHE A 69 -9.91 -7.79 12.97
N LEU A 70 -9.03 -8.47 13.70
CA LEU A 70 -8.43 -9.74 13.27
C LEU A 70 -9.46 -10.87 13.21
N ALA A 71 -10.37 -10.94 14.19
CA ALA A 71 -11.45 -11.92 14.21
C ALA A 71 -12.45 -11.70 13.07
N TYR A 72 -12.77 -10.45 12.72
CA TYR A 72 -13.59 -10.13 11.57
C TYR A 72 -12.92 -10.63 10.27
N ALA A 73 -11.65 -10.28 10.08
CA ALA A 73 -10.90 -10.70 8.89
C ALA A 73 -10.92 -12.23 8.75
N SER A 74 -10.59 -12.94 9.83
CA SER A 74 -10.61 -14.40 9.89
C SER A 74 -12.00 -15.01 9.59
N SER A 75 -13.05 -14.52 10.26
CA SER A 75 -14.42 -15.05 10.11
C SER A 75 -15.03 -14.83 8.72
N HIS A 76 -14.56 -13.82 7.98
CA HIS A 76 -14.98 -13.52 6.62
C HIS A 76 -14.02 -14.06 5.55
N ASN A 77 -13.02 -14.87 5.96
CA ASN A 77 -11.98 -15.43 5.07
C ASN A 77 -11.22 -14.37 4.27
N VAL A 78 -10.98 -13.19 4.85
CA VAL A 78 -10.19 -12.11 4.24
C VAL A 78 -8.94 -11.82 5.06
N THR A 79 -7.94 -11.20 4.44
CA THR A 79 -6.71 -10.80 5.14
C THR A 79 -6.91 -9.47 5.87
N PRO A 80 -6.13 -9.19 6.93
CA PRO A 80 -6.10 -7.87 7.57
C PRO A 80 -5.80 -6.72 6.60
N PHE A 81 -4.94 -6.96 5.60
CA PHE A 81 -4.67 -6.01 4.51
C PHE A 81 -5.94 -5.70 3.71
N GLN A 82 -6.70 -6.72 3.27
CA GLN A 82 -7.93 -6.52 2.50
C GLN A 82 -8.98 -5.73 3.30
N LEU A 83 -9.15 -6.05 4.59
CA LEU A 83 -10.07 -5.33 5.47
C LEU A 83 -9.63 -3.86 5.68
N GLY A 84 -8.34 -3.64 5.91
CA GLY A 84 -7.77 -2.30 6.07
C GLY A 84 -7.90 -1.46 4.79
N LEU A 85 -7.62 -2.05 3.63
CA LEU A 85 -7.77 -1.39 2.33
C LEU A 85 -9.23 -1.02 2.03
N ALA A 86 -10.18 -1.91 2.32
CA ALA A 86 -11.62 -1.61 2.23
C ALA A 86 -12.05 -0.46 3.15
N SER A 87 -11.49 -0.43 4.37
CA SER A 87 -11.69 0.66 5.32
C SER A 87 -11.12 1.97 4.78
N PHE A 88 -9.95 1.93 4.13
CA PHE A 88 -9.34 3.09 3.51
C PHE A 88 -10.13 3.61 2.31
N TYR A 89 -10.63 2.76 1.42
CA TYR A 89 -11.54 3.19 0.36
C TYR A 89 -12.79 3.87 0.92
N THR A 90 -13.37 3.33 2.00
CA THR A 90 -14.52 3.95 2.67
C THR A 90 -14.17 5.33 3.23
N PHE A 91 -12.97 5.48 3.79
CA PHE A 91 -12.45 6.75 4.28
C PHE A 91 -12.25 7.76 3.14
N LEU A 92 -11.56 7.37 2.07
CA LEU A 92 -11.31 8.20 0.90
C LEU A 92 -12.62 8.60 0.20
N PHE A 93 -13.58 7.70 0.06
CA PHE A 93 -14.91 7.99 -0.48
C PHE A 93 -15.61 9.12 0.31
N LYS A 94 -15.57 9.02 1.64
CA LYS A 94 -16.18 10.04 2.51
C LYS A 94 -15.44 11.38 2.45
N LEU A 95 -14.10 11.36 2.43
CA LEU A 95 -13.29 12.58 2.35
C LEU A 95 -13.43 13.28 0.99
N SER A 96 -13.47 12.52 -0.09
CA SER A 96 -13.55 13.03 -1.46
C SER A 96 -14.94 13.48 -1.90
N THR A 97 -15.86 13.66 -0.95
CA THR A 97 -17.26 14.03 -1.23
C THR A 97 -17.96 13.04 -2.19
N GLY A 98 -17.63 11.75 -2.07
CA GLY A 98 -18.32 10.67 -2.78
C GLY A 98 -17.74 10.29 -4.15
N GLN A 99 -16.46 10.59 -4.44
CA GLN A 99 -15.82 10.01 -5.63
C GLN A 99 -15.81 8.48 -5.52
N HIS A 100 -16.29 7.81 -6.57
CA HIS A 100 -16.52 6.37 -6.57
C HIS A 100 -15.50 5.58 -7.38
N ASP A 101 -14.86 6.16 -8.40
CA ASP A 101 -13.75 5.51 -9.11
C ASP A 101 -12.43 5.89 -8.44
N LEU A 102 -11.93 5.01 -7.56
CA LEU A 102 -10.79 5.26 -6.69
C LEU A 102 -9.63 4.33 -7.06
N CYS A 103 -8.42 4.89 -7.12
CA CYS A 103 -7.19 4.11 -7.31
C CYS A 103 -6.19 4.41 -6.20
N VAL A 104 -5.86 3.37 -5.42
CA VAL A 104 -4.92 3.43 -4.28
C VAL A 104 -3.67 2.65 -4.64
N ALA A 105 -2.49 3.19 -4.32
CA ALA A 105 -1.26 2.44 -4.41
C ALA A 105 -1.19 1.40 -3.29
N GLY A 106 -0.87 0.16 -3.64
CA GLY A 106 -0.55 -0.89 -2.67
C GLY A 106 0.84 -1.45 -2.93
N VAL A 107 1.47 -1.98 -1.88
CA VAL A 107 2.83 -2.51 -1.93
C VAL A 107 2.80 -4.04 -1.87
N ASN A 108 3.42 -4.68 -2.87
CA ASN A 108 3.59 -6.12 -2.92
C ASN A 108 5.06 -6.49 -2.79
N ALA A 109 5.39 -7.39 -1.86
CA ALA A 109 6.77 -7.83 -1.63
C ALA A 109 7.37 -8.59 -2.81
N ASN A 110 6.54 -9.21 -3.65
CA ASN A 110 6.92 -9.99 -4.83
C ASN A 110 7.99 -11.09 -4.59
N ARG A 111 8.03 -11.63 -3.37
CA ARG A 111 8.85 -12.80 -3.00
C ARG A 111 8.03 -14.09 -3.12
N TYR A 112 7.50 -14.34 -4.32
CA TYR A 112 6.51 -15.40 -4.59
C TYR A 112 7.11 -16.81 -4.71
N ARG A 113 8.44 -16.94 -4.76
CA ARG A 113 9.13 -18.24 -4.69
C ARG A 113 9.99 -18.31 -3.43
N VAL A 114 10.17 -19.52 -2.91
CA VAL A 114 10.94 -19.78 -1.69
C VAL A 114 12.39 -19.27 -1.85
N GLU A 115 12.97 -19.43 -3.03
CA GLU A 115 14.33 -18.97 -3.34
C GLU A 115 14.49 -17.44 -3.29
N LEU A 116 13.38 -16.69 -3.32
CA LEU A 116 13.39 -15.23 -3.26
C LEU A 116 13.21 -14.69 -1.84
N GLN A 117 12.79 -15.51 -0.85
CA GLN A 117 12.44 -15.01 0.48
C GLN A 117 13.65 -14.38 1.19
N ASP A 118 14.77 -15.08 1.21
CA ASP A 118 16.00 -14.63 1.90
C ASP A 118 16.97 -13.86 0.98
N MET A 119 16.59 -13.63 -0.28
CA MET A 119 17.46 -12.96 -1.25
C MET A 119 17.52 -11.45 -1.01
N ILE A 120 18.73 -10.90 -0.89
CA ILE A 120 18.93 -9.45 -0.85
C ILE A 120 18.70 -8.87 -2.26
N GLY A 121 17.75 -7.93 -2.38
CA GLY A 121 17.36 -7.33 -3.66
C GLY A 121 16.10 -6.46 -3.58
N MET A 122 15.82 -5.71 -4.65
CA MET A 122 14.66 -4.81 -4.75
C MET A 122 13.48 -5.50 -5.45
N PHE A 123 12.73 -6.29 -4.71
CA PHE A 123 11.56 -7.01 -5.24
C PHE A 123 10.26 -6.21 -5.15
N VAL A 124 10.19 -5.29 -4.19
CA VAL A 124 8.96 -4.58 -3.83
C VAL A 124 8.38 -3.84 -5.04
N ALA A 125 7.12 -4.10 -5.35
CA ALA A 125 6.38 -3.40 -6.40
C ALA A 125 5.23 -2.58 -5.81
N THR A 126 5.10 -1.35 -6.29
CA THR A 126 3.92 -0.52 -6.06
C THR A 126 2.94 -0.74 -7.22
N LEU A 127 1.69 -1.11 -6.90
CA LEU A 127 0.68 -1.44 -7.90
C LEU A 127 -0.61 -0.64 -7.69
N PRO A 128 -1.36 -0.35 -8.77
CA PRO A 128 -2.63 0.36 -8.68
C PRO A 128 -3.78 -0.59 -8.32
N TYR A 129 -4.35 -0.39 -7.14
CA TYR A 129 -5.58 -1.02 -6.72
C TYR A 129 -6.73 -0.07 -7.08
N ARG A 130 -7.31 -0.28 -8.27
CA ARG A 130 -8.49 0.48 -8.72
C ARG A 130 -9.77 -0.25 -8.33
N ILE A 131 -10.72 0.49 -7.77
CA ILE A 131 -12.06 0.02 -7.47
C ILE A 131 -13.10 1.07 -7.90
N GLN A 132 -14.22 0.61 -8.46
CA GLN A 132 -15.42 1.42 -8.60
C GLN A 132 -16.36 1.08 -7.44
N LEU A 133 -16.59 2.04 -6.56
CA LEU A 133 -17.46 1.91 -5.40
C LEU A 133 -18.92 2.06 -5.79
N ASP A 134 -19.75 1.16 -5.29
CA ASP A 134 -21.20 1.35 -5.27
C ASP A 134 -21.60 1.97 -3.91
N PRO A 135 -22.08 3.23 -3.88
CA PRO A 135 -22.46 3.89 -2.63
C PRO A 135 -23.66 3.26 -1.93
N THR A 136 -24.37 2.35 -2.60
CA THR A 136 -25.51 1.61 -2.04
C THR A 136 -25.12 0.22 -1.52
N ALA A 137 -23.91 -0.26 -1.83
CA ALA A 137 -23.42 -1.54 -1.36
C ALA A 137 -23.09 -1.51 0.15
N SER A 138 -23.23 -2.66 0.80
CA SER A 138 -22.80 -2.82 2.19
C SER A 138 -21.27 -2.86 2.29
N PHE A 139 -20.74 -2.61 3.49
CA PHE A 139 -19.30 -2.68 3.72
C PHE A 139 -18.74 -4.09 3.48
N GLU A 140 -19.50 -5.14 3.83
CA GLU A 140 -19.14 -6.53 3.56
C GLU A 140 -18.96 -6.80 2.05
N LYS A 141 -19.81 -6.17 1.20
CA LYS A 141 -19.69 -6.27 -0.25
C LYS A 141 -18.44 -5.57 -0.78
N LEU A 142 -18.09 -4.42 -0.20
CA LEU A 142 -16.83 -3.75 -0.50
C LEU A 142 -15.62 -4.60 -0.10
N VAL A 143 -15.65 -5.22 1.09
CA VAL A 143 -14.57 -6.12 1.54
C VAL A 143 -14.40 -7.30 0.59
N GLN A 144 -15.49 -7.90 0.10
CA GLN A 144 -15.41 -8.97 -0.91
C GLN A 144 -14.84 -8.45 -2.24
N GLN A 145 -15.27 -7.28 -2.71
CA GLN A 145 -14.76 -6.67 -3.93
C GLN A 145 -13.25 -6.40 -3.83
N VAL A 146 -12.77 -5.93 -2.67
CA VAL A 146 -11.35 -5.74 -2.39
C VAL A 146 -10.61 -7.08 -2.31
N GLN A 147 -11.20 -8.12 -1.74
CA GLN A 147 -10.61 -9.46 -1.76
C GLN A 147 -10.40 -9.95 -3.20
N ASP A 148 -11.44 -9.89 -4.04
CA ASP A 148 -11.39 -10.35 -5.44
C ASP A 148 -10.35 -9.54 -6.24
N LEU A 149 -10.30 -8.22 -6.02
CA LEU A 149 -9.28 -7.33 -6.58
C LEU A 149 -7.87 -7.76 -6.18
N CYS A 150 -7.60 -7.92 -4.88
CA CYS A 150 -6.29 -8.33 -4.40
C CYS A 150 -5.88 -9.70 -4.97
N LEU A 151 -6.77 -10.68 -4.99
CA LEU A 151 -6.50 -12.01 -5.54
C LEU A 151 -6.15 -11.95 -7.04
N SER A 152 -6.90 -11.17 -7.82
CA SER A 152 -6.62 -11.00 -9.25
C SER A 152 -5.28 -10.31 -9.52
N ILE A 153 -4.88 -9.34 -8.67
CA ILE A 153 -3.60 -8.63 -8.80
C ILE A 153 -2.41 -9.53 -8.46
N LEU A 154 -2.55 -10.47 -7.51
CA LEU A 154 -1.43 -11.30 -7.03
C LEU A 154 -0.74 -12.08 -8.15
N GLU A 155 -1.48 -12.62 -9.12
CA GLU A 155 -0.90 -13.37 -10.24
C GLU A 155 -0.14 -12.47 -11.24
N HIS A 156 -0.43 -11.18 -11.24
CA HIS A 156 0.11 -10.19 -12.18
C HIS A 156 1.00 -9.13 -11.50
N SER A 157 1.35 -9.34 -10.23
CA SER A 157 2.05 -8.35 -9.40
C SER A 157 3.52 -8.11 -9.79
N HIS A 158 4.08 -9.01 -10.59
CA HIS A 158 5.42 -8.93 -11.16
C HIS A 158 5.47 -8.03 -12.42
N TYR A 159 4.32 -7.55 -12.92
CA TYR A 159 4.30 -6.66 -14.08
C TYR A 159 4.71 -5.24 -13.66
N PRO A 160 5.74 -4.63 -14.29
CA PRO A 160 6.26 -3.35 -13.82
C PRO A 160 5.26 -2.20 -13.93
N LEU A 161 5.16 -1.36 -12.90
CA LEU A 161 4.28 -0.19 -12.87
C LEU A 161 4.47 0.73 -14.09
N GLN A 162 5.73 0.93 -14.52
CA GLN A 162 6.05 1.74 -15.69
C GLN A 162 5.44 1.16 -16.97
N GLN A 163 5.27 -0.17 -17.06
CA GLN A 163 4.59 -0.80 -18.19
C GLN A 163 3.07 -0.72 -18.05
N ILE A 164 2.52 -0.72 -16.83
CA ILE A 164 1.09 -0.51 -16.57
C ILE A 164 0.63 0.86 -17.08
N ILE A 165 1.37 1.92 -16.75
CA ILE A 165 1.03 3.30 -17.17
C ILE A 165 1.51 3.62 -18.60
N GLY A 166 2.43 2.83 -19.15
CA GLY A 166 3.01 3.05 -20.47
C GLY A 166 3.66 4.43 -20.58
N SER A 167 3.35 5.16 -21.66
CA SER A 167 3.83 6.54 -21.87
C SER A 167 3.01 7.60 -21.14
N HIS A 168 1.94 7.22 -20.46
CA HIS A 168 1.06 8.14 -19.76
C HIS A 168 1.60 8.39 -18.35
N HIS A 169 2.49 9.37 -18.26
CA HIS A 169 3.02 9.84 -16.98
C HIS A 169 2.15 10.98 -16.45
N SER A 170 1.17 10.64 -15.62
CA SER A 170 0.38 11.64 -14.90
C SER A 170 0.86 11.79 -13.46
N PRO A 171 1.19 13.01 -13.00
CA PRO A 171 1.48 13.27 -11.60
C PRO A 171 0.27 13.07 -10.66
N ALA A 172 -0.94 13.02 -11.23
CA ALA A 172 -2.18 12.72 -10.51
C ALA A 172 -2.37 11.22 -10.26
N PHE A 173 -1.62 10.36 -10.96
CA PHE A 173 -1.79 8.92 -10.81
C PHE A 173 -1.19 8.45 -9.48
N LEU A 174 -1.98 7.69 -8.71
CA LEU A 174 -1.59 7.13 -7.41
C LEU A 174 -1.18 8.20 -6.39
N GLU A 175 -2.09 9.14 -6.08
CA GLU A 175 -1.93 10.16 -5.04
C GLU A 175 -2.02 9.60 -3.61
N THR A 176 -2.64 8.42 -3.44
CA THR A 176 -2.86 7.79 -2.14
C THR A 176 -2.26 6.40 -2.07
N MET A 177 -1.84 5.96 -0.88
CA MET A 177 -1.22 4.65 -0.65
C MET A 177 -1.77 3.99 0.61
N PHE A 178 -1.93 2.66 0.54
CA PHE A 178 -2.25 1.82 1.68
C PHE A 178 -1.23 0.70 1.83
N ASP A 179 -0.85 0.41 3.08
CA ASP A 179 0.01 -0.73 3.41
C ASP A 179 -0.40 -1.36 4.75
N PHE A 180 -0.08 -2.64 4.92
CA PHE A 180 -0.28 -3.38 6.16
C PHE A 180 0.98 -4.19 6.47
N ILE A 181 1.65 -3.82 7.55
CA ILE A 181 2.93 -4.40 7.96
C ILE A 181 2.73 -5.21 9.23
N THR A 182 3.12 -6.48 9.21
CA THR A 182 3.19 -7.31 10.42
C THR A 182 4.61 -7.28 10.97
N ILE A 183 4.74 -7.03 12.26
CA ILE A 183 6.01 -6.97 12.99
C ILE A 183 6.01 -8.13 13.99
N GLU A 184 6.81 -9.16 13.70
CA GLU A 184 6.89 -10.38 14.50
C GLU A 184 7.71 -10.19 15.77
N SER A 185 8.79 -9.40 15.70
CA SER A 185 9.66 -9.11 16.83
C SER A 185 10.11 -7.66 16.80
N ASP A 186 9.95 -6.96 17.92
CA ASP A 186 10.75 -5.76 18.18
C ASP A 186 12.19 -6.25 18.41
N ILE A 187 13.12 -5.88 17.52
CA ILE A 187 14.55 -6.15 17.74
C ILE A 187 15.00 -5.21 18.85
N GLU A 188 14.73 -5.59 20.10
CA GLU A 188 15.10 -4.77 21.25
C GLU A 188 16.59 -4.96 21.58
N HIS A 189 17.11 -6.17 21.39
CA HIS A 189 18.48 -6.52 21.70
C HIS A 189 19.02 -7.54 20.70
N VAL A 190 20.16 -7.25 20.09
CA VAL A 190 20.93 -8.23 19.31
C VAL A 190 22.18 -8.57 20.12
N ASP A 191 22.29 -9.81 20.57
CA ASP A 191 23.53 -10.33 21.17
C ASP A 191 24.49 -10.73 20.04
N LEU A 192 25.63 -10.05 19.96
CA LEU A 192 26.73 -10.39 19.07
C LEU A 192 27.91 -10.88 19.91
N ASP A 193 27.90 -12.18 20.24
CA ASP A 193 28.97 -12.85 20.98
C ASP A 193 29.39 -12.11 22.27
N GLY A 194 28.41 -11.67 23.07
CA GLY A 194 28.61 -10.97 24.34
C GLY A 194 28.62 -9.45 24.24
N ALA A 195 28.46 -8.89 23.04
CA ALA A 195 28.16 -7.47 22.84
C ALA A 195 26.65 -7.28 22.69
N MET A 196 26.03 -6.59 23.65
CA MET A 196 24.61 -6.19 23.56
C MET A 196 24.49 -4.97 22.66
N LEU A 197 23.81 -5.13 21.52
CA LEU A 197 23.42 -4.02 20.67
C LEU A 197 22.05 -3.50 21.12
N GLU A 198 21.96 -2.21 21.38
CA GLU A 198 20.72 -1.50 21.61
C GLU A 198 20.39 -0.62 20.39
N PRO A 199 19.17 -0.70 19.83
CA PRO A 199 18.76 0.15 18.72
C PRO A 199 18.68 1.61 19.19
N VAL A 200 19.52 2.47 18.61
CA VAL A 200 19.41 3.91 18.81
C VAL A 200 18.39 4.47 17.83
N SER A 201 17.27 4.97 18.35
CA SER A 201 16.31 5.72 17.53
C SER A 201 17.00 6.99 17.01
N LEU A 202 17.24 7.05 15.69
CA LEU A 202 17.74 8.24 15.01
C LEU A 202 16.62 9.29 14.87
N GLY A 203 16.03 9.71 16.00
CA GLY A 203 14.83 10.57 16.03
C GLY A 203 13.64 9.99 15.24
N LYS A 204 12.54 10.73 15.16
CA LYS A 204 11.62 10.58 14.02
C LYS A 204 12.42 11.08 12.81
N GLY A 205 13.17 10.21 12.14
CA GLY A 205 13.83 10.57 10.89
C GLY A 205 12.79 11.24 9.98
N ASP A 206 13.18 12.31 9.28
CA ASP A 206 12.26 13.11 8.46
C ASP A 206 11.40 12.18 7.61
N PHE A 207 10.14 11.99 8.01
CA PHE A 207 9.25 11.15 7.25
C PHE A 207 9.03 11.83 5.91
N VAL A 208 9.24 11.07 4.84
CA VAL A 208 9.09 11.59 3.49
C VAL A 208 7.70 11.24 2.98
N ALA A 209 6.90 12.28 2.72
CA ALA A 209 5.61 12.14 2.05
C ALA A 209 5.86 11.82 0.57
N LYS A 210 5.78 10.52 0.23
CA LYS A 210 5.89 10.02 -1.16
C LYS A 210 4.57 10.14 -1.94
N PHE A 211 3.47 10.17 -1.18
CA PHE A 211 2.08 10.28 -1.62
C PHE A 211 1.47 11.49 -0.94
N ASP A 212 0.33 11.97 -1.43
CA ASP A 212 -0.39 13.04 -0.73
C ASP A 212 -0.96 12.54 0.59
N MET A 213 -1.41 11.28 0.61
CA MET A 213 -1.88 10.58 1.79
C MET A 213 -1.46 9.10 1.76
N MET A 214 -0.83 8.65 2.83
CA MET A 214 -0.43 7.26 3.03
C MET A 214 -0.99 6.75 4.35
N LEU A 215 -1.75 5.67 4.32
CA LEU A 215 -2.24 4.99 5.52
C LEU A 215 -1.53 3.63 5.66
N THR A 216 -0.74 3.48 6.71
CA THR A 216 -0.03 2.24 7.02
C THR A 216 -0.53 1.66 8.32
N PHE A 217 -1.01 0.42 8.28
CA PHE A 217 -1.34 -0.35 9.47
C PHE A 217 -0.11 -1.14 9.92
N PHE A 218 0.12 -1.17 11.22
CA PHE A 218 1.15 -1.98 11.85
C PHE A 218 0.47 -2.99 12.78
N HIS A 219 0.75 -4.27 12.61
CA HIS A 219 0.34 -5.31 13.53
C HIS A 219 1.58 -5.83 14.25
N LYS A 220 1.77 -5.38 15.50
CA LYS A 220 2.78 -5.93 16.40
C LYS A 220 2.17 -7.10 17.14
N LEU A 221 2.72 -8.30 17.01
CA LEU A 221 2.17 -9.50 17.66
C LEU A 221 2.09 -9.35 19.20
N SER A 222 2.97 -8.53 19.79
CA SER A 222 3.00 -8.24 21.22
C SER A 222 2.08 -7.10 21.67
N ALA A 223 1.64 -6.22 20.76
CA ALA A 223 1.02 -4.94 21.11
C ALA A 223 -0.26 -4.60 20.31
N GLY A 224 -0.75 -5.52 19.47
CA GLY A 224 -1.95 -5.34 18.68
C GLY A 224 -1.74 -4.47 17.44
N ILE A 225 -2.80 -3.81 16.98
CA ILE A 225 -2.81 -3.02 15.75
C ILE A 225 -2.67 -1.53 16.07
N SER A 226 -1.84 -0.84 15.30
CA SER A 226 -1.84 0.62 15.20
C SER A 226 -1.87 1.03 13.73
N PHE A 227 -2.10 2.32 13.46
CA PHE A 227 -1.88 2.87 12.13
C PHE A 227 -1.17 4.21 12.20
N SER A 228 -0.48 4.54 11.11
CA SER A 228 0.10 5.84 10.83
C SER A 228 -0.55 6.41 9.58
N LEU A 229 -1.07 7.64 9.68
CA LEU A 229 -1.50 8.45 8.56
C LEU A 229 -0.41 9.48 8.28
N CYS A 230 0.27 9.32 7.15
CA CYS A 230 1.31 10.24 6.67
C CYS A 230 0.74 11.08 5.53
N CYS A 231 0.75 12.40 5.71
CA CYS A 231 0.19 13.36 4.76
C CYS A 231 1.26 14.34 4.29
N SER A 232 1.17 14.79 3.03
CA SER A 232 2.05 15.83 2.51
C SER A 232 1.76 17.19 3.17
N GLN A 233 2.80 17.81 3.74
CA GLN A 233 2.70 19.19 4.27
C GLN A 233 2.57 20.25 3.18
N ASP A 234 2.68 19.87 1.91
CA ASP A 234 2.37 20.79 0.81
C ASP A 234 0.86 20.94 0.61
N LEU A 235 0.04 20.06 1.22
CA LEU A 235 -1.41 20.02 1.06
C LEU A 235 -2.17 20.09 2.39
N PHE A 236 -1.66 19.46 3.45
CA PHE A 236 -2.34 19.30 4.74
C PHE A 236 -1.55 19.95 5.88
N ASP A 237 -2.22 20.52 6.88
CA ASP A 237 -1.60 21.02 8.11
C ASP A 237 -1.14 19.89 9.05
#